data_AF-A0A971G9Q7-F1
#
_entry.id   AF-A0A971G9Q7-F1
#
_cell.length_a   1.000
_cell.length_b   1.000
_cell.length_c   1.000
_cell.angle_alpha   90.00
_cell.angle_beta   90.00
_cell.angle_gamma   90.00
#
_symmetry.space_group_name_H-M   'P 1'
#
loop_
_entity.id
_entity.type
_entity.pdbx_description
1 polymer ?
#
loop_
_entity_poly.entity_id
_entity_poly.type
_entity_poly.pdbx_seq_one_letter_code
_entity_poly.pdbx_strand_id
1 'polypeptide(L)' 'MESDAVAFEETEIQADLKNLREELMPHLQALPPTLERSALRYRYLEGMSGTQIAQQLHYSRAHVYRMLQAGEKALEEMGR' A
#
# COMPACT_ATOMS: atom_id res chain seq x y z
N MET A 1 32.37 -9.00 6.62
CA MET A 1 31.51 -9.71 7.58
C MET A 1 30.25 -8.91 7.92
N GLU A 2 30.32 -7.68 8.45
CA GLU A 2 29.07 -6.89 8.69
C GLU A 2 28.33 -6.51 7.40
N SER A 3 29.06 -6.19 6.32
CA SER A 3 28.47 -5.83 5.02
C SER A 3 27.67 -6.96 4.36
N ASP A 4 28.02 -8.22 4.65
CA ASP A 4 27.38 -9.39 4.02
C ASP A 4 26.06 -9.74 4.72
N ALA A 5 25.97 -9.47 6.03
CA ALA A 5 24.76 -9.69 6.82
C ALA A 5 23.66 -8.66 6.48
N VAL A 6 24.03 -7.38 6.33
CA VAL A 6 23.09 -6.32 5.95
C VAL A 6 22.52 -6.55 4.54
N ALA A 7 23.36 -6.96 3.59
CA ALA A 7 22.91 -7.27 2.23
C ALA A 7 21.95 -8.48 2.18
N PHE A 8 22.15 -9.47 3.06
CA PHE A 8 21.26 -10.62 3.19
C PHE A 8 19.90 -10.19 3.78
N GLU A 9 19.89 -9.43 4.87
CA GLU A 9 18.66 -8.92 5.49
C GLU A 9 17.86 -8.03 4.54
N GLU A 10 18.51 -7.15 3.77
CA GLU A 10 17.85 -6.35 2.74
C GLU A 10 17.18 -7.23 1.69
N THR A 11 17.82 -8.34 1.29
CA THR A 11 17.28 -9.27 0.30
C THR A 11 16.03 -10.00 0.82
N GLU A 12 16.04 -10.44 2.08
CA GLU A 12 14.87 -11.06 2.72
C GLU A 12 13.72 -10.08 2.85
N ILE A 13 13.98 -8.84 3.31
CA ILE A 13 12.95 -7.80 3.42
C ILE A 13 12.31 -7.49 2.06
N GLN A 14 13.11 -7.43 0.98
CA GLN A 14 12.56 -7.21 -0.36
C GLN A 14 11.71 -8.40 -0.85
N ALA A 15 12.10 -9.63 -0.52
CA ALA A 15 11.31 -10.82 -0.84
C ALA A 15 9.97 -10.83 -0.10
N ASP A 16 9.98 -10.53 1.20
CA ASP A 16 8.77 -10.46 2.02
C ASP A 16 7.83 -9.34 1.55
N LEU A 17 8.39 -8.16 1.24
CA LEU A 17 7.61 -7.05 0.67
C LEU A 17 7.00 -7.42 -0.68
N LYS A 18 7.72 -8.15 -1.52
CA LYS A 18 7.20 -8.64 -2.80
C LYS A 18 6.03 -9.60 -2.58
N ASN A 19 6.19 -10.59 -1.70
CA ASN A 19 5.14 -11.57 -1.39
C ASN A 19 3.89 -10.88 -0.84
N LEU A 20 4.06 -9.95 0.11
CA LEU A 20 2.95 -9.18 0.67
C LEU A 20 2.18 -8.37 -0.40
N ARG A 21 2.90 -7.77 -1.36
CA ARG A 21 2.28 -7.03 -2.47
C ARG A 21 1.51 -7.96 -3.41
N GLU A 22 2.06 -9.13 -3.71
CA GLU A 22 1.42 -10.13 -4.57
C GLU A 22 0.14 -10.68 -3.93
N GLU A 23 0.15 -10.93 -2.62
CA GLU A 23 -1.02 -11.35 -1.85
C GLU A 23 -2.09 -10.25 -1.77
N LEU A 24 -1.69 -8.99 -1.53
CA LEU A 24 -2.63 -7.88 -1.37
C LEU A 24 -3.27 -7.42 -2.68
N MET A 25 -2.55 -7.53 -3.81
CA MET A 25 -3.00 -7.05 -5.11
C MET A 25 -4.40 -7.55 -5.53
N PRO A 26 -4.74 -8.85 -5.49
CA PRO A 26 -6.08 -9.32 -5.87
C PRO A 26 -7.19 -8.74 -4.98
N HIS A 27 -6.95 -8.57 -3.68
CA HIS A 27 -7.92 -7.96 -2.77
C HIS A 27 -8.18 -6.49 -3.12
N LEU A 28 -7.14 -5.73 -3.43
CA LEU A 28 -7.28 -4.35 -3.91
C LEU A 28 -7.97 -4.27 -5.27
N GLN A 29 -7.74 -5.23 -6.18
CA GLN A 29 -8.40 -5.24 -7.49
C GLN A 29 -9.89 -5.57 -7.41
N ALA A 30 -10.30 -6.35 -6.41
CA ALA A 30 -11.69 -6.70 -6.17
C ALA A 30 -12.52 -5.51 -5.63
N LEU A 31 -11.87 -4.50 -5.04
CA LEU A 31 -12.54 -3.26 -4.66
C LEU A 31 -13.04 -2.47 -5.89
N PRO A 32 -14.19 -1.78 -5.78
CA PRO A 32 -14.67 -0.88 -6.82
C PRO A 32 -13.62 0.18 -7.20
N PRO A 33 -13.64 0.71 -8.44
CA PRO A 33 -12.67 1.67 -8.95
C PRO A 33 -12.82 3.08 -8.39
N THR A 34 -12.70 3.23 -7.07
CA THR A 34 -12.80 4.49 -6.35
C THR A 34 -11.43 5.10 -6.06
N LEU A 35 -11.43 6.34 -5.54
CA LEU A 35 -10.21 7.03 -5.12
C LEU A 35 -9.56 6.35 -3.91
N GLU A 36 -10.35 5.74 -3.02
CA GLU A 36 -9.88 4.92 -1.90
C GLU A 36 -9.03 3.75 -2.42
N ARG A 37 -9.52 3.00 -3.41
CA ARG A 37 -8.74 1.92 -4.04
C ARG A 37 -7.43 2.43 -4.63
N SER A 38 -7.47 3.57 -5.33
CA SER A 38 -6.25 4.19 -5.89
C SER A 38 -5.27 4.59 -4.78
N ALA A 39 -5.75 5.20 -3.69
CA ALA A 39 -4.93 5.56 -2.54
C ALA A 39 -4.28 4.34 -1.87
N LEU A 40 -5.04 3.24 -1.70
CA LEU A 40 -4.50 1.98 -1.17
C LEU A 40 -3.42 1.39 -2.07
N ARG A 41 -3.64 1.36 -3.40
CA ARG A 41 -2.63 0.89 -4.35
C ARG A 41 -1.34 1.69 -4.26
N TYR A 42 -1.45 3.03 -4.28
CA TYR A 42 -0.30 3.90 -4.12
C TYR A 42 0.43 3.66 -2.80
N ARG A 43 -0.32 3.47 -1.71
CA ARG A 43 0.26 3.29 -0.38
C ARG A 43 0.98 1.96 -0.21
N TYR A 44 0.36 0.86 -0.64
CA TYR A 44 0.79 -0.49 -0.30
C TYR A 44 1.51 -1.22 -1.43
N LEU A 45 1.11 -1.00 -2.68
CA LEU A 45 1.78 -1.63 -3.83
C LEU A 45 2.96 -0.79 -4.32
N GLU A 46 2.81 0.53 -4.33
CA GLU A 46 3.82 1.45 -4.87
C GLU A 46 4.67 2.13 -3.78
N GLY A 47 4.32 1.95 -2.51
CA GLY A 47 5.09 2.46 -1.37
C GLY A 47 5.10 3.98 -1.22
N MET A 48 4.15 4.68 -1.83
CA MET A 48 4.05 6.14 -1.76
C MET A 48 3.67 6.60 -0.34
N SER A 49 4.30 7.68 0.10
CA SER A 49 3.92 8.41 1.31
C SER A 49 2.59 9.16 1.12
N GLY A 50 1.89 9.46 2.22
CA GLY A 50 0.65 10.26 2.16
C GLY A 50 0.82 11.63 1.49
N THR A 51 2.02 12.22 1.54
CA THR A 51 2.33 13.48 0.83
C THR A 51 2.41 13.26 -0.69
N GLN A 52 3.08 12.20 -1.14
CA GLN A 52 3.16 11.85 -2.56
C GLN A 52 1.77 11.50 -3.12
N ILE A 53 0.98 10.74 -2.35
CA ILE A 53 -0.40 10.40 -2.74
C ILE A 53 -1.27 11.67 -2.84
N ALA A 54 -1.13 12.60 -1.89
CA ALA A 54 -1.85 13.87 -1.92
C ALA A 54 -1.53 14.69 -3.17
N GLN A 55 -0.26 14.73 -3.57
CA GLN A 55 0.16 15.37 -4.83
C GLN A 55 -0.40 14.64 -6.04
N GLN A 56 -0.29 13.31 -6.07
CA GLN A 56 -0.74 12.45 -7.18
C GLN A 56 -2.25 12.54 -7.42
N LEU A 57 -3.04 12.62 -6.35
CA LEU A 57 -4.51 12.67 -6.41
C LEU A 57 -5.07 14.10 -6.39
N HIS A 58 -4.22 15.12 -6.26
CA HIS A 58 -4.62 16.53 -6.11
C HIS A 58 -5.55 16.79 -4.91
N TYR A 59 -5.29 16.13 -3.78
CA TYR A 59 -6.03 16.32 -2.52
C TYR A 59 -5.12 16.79 -1.38
N SER A 60 -5.72 17.24 -0.28
CA SER A 60 -4.96 17.46 0.95
C SER A 60 -4.54 16.15 1.60
N ARG A 61 -3.43 16.17 2.35
CA ARG A 61 -2.95 15.01 3.12
C ARG A 61 -4.04 14.45 4.05
N ALA A 62 -4.79 15.33 4.73
CA ALA A 62 -5.88 14.93 5.62
C ALA A 62 -6.99 14.17 4.87
N HIS A 63 -7.27 14.56 3.62
CA HIS A 63 -8.25 13.88 2.80
C HIS A 63 -7.75 12.50 2.34
N VAL A 64 -6.47 12.39 1.97
CA VAL A 64 -5.83 11.10 1.66
C VAL A 64 -5.89 10.13 2.85
N TYR A 65 -5.62 10.58 4.08
CA TYR A 65 -5.73 9.70 5.25
C TYR A 65 -7.15 9.16 5.45
N ARG A 66 -8.18 9.97 5.19
CA ARG A 66 -9.57 9.49 5.23
C ARG A 66 -9.88 8.49 4.12
N MET A 67 -9.35 8.69 2.92
CA MET A 67 -9.47 7.73 1.83
C MET A 67 -8.82 6.39 2.17
N LEU A 68 -7.63 6.41 2.79
CA LEU A 68 -6.94 5.19 3.24
C LEU A 68 -7.77 4.45 4.29
N GLN A 69 -8.25 5.15 5.32
CA GLN A 69 -9.11 4.55 6.36
C GLN A 69 -10.40 3.95 5.78
N ALA A 70 -11.06 4.65 4.86
CA ALA A 70 -12.27 4.15 4.22
C ALA A 70 -12.00 2.91 3.36
N GLY A 71 -10.88 2.91 2.63
CA GLY A 71 -10.45 1.76 1.84
C GLY A 71 -10.06 0.55 2.68
N GLU A 72 -9.31 0.75 3.77
CA GLU A 72 -8.93 -0.30 4.73
C GLU A 72 -10.18 -0.95 5.33
N LYS A 73 -11.15 -0.14 5.75
CA LYS A 73 -12.44 -0.64 6.25
C LYS A 73 -13.18 -1.48 5.21
N ALA A 74 -13.18 -1.09 3.94
CA ALA A 74 -13.81 -1.87 2.88
C ALA A 74 -13.12 -3.23 2.67
N LEU A 75 -11.79 -3.31 2.81
CA LEU A 75 -11.06 -4.58 2.77
C LEU A 75 -11.45 -5.49 3.95
N GLU A 76 -11.56 -4.94 5.15
CA GLU A 76 -11.97 -5.70 6.35
C GLU A 76 -13.39 -6.27 6.20
N GLU A 77 -14.30 -5.51 5.59
CA GLU A 77 -15.69 -5.93 5.35
C GLU A 77 -15.78 -7.03 4.29
N MET A 78 -14.89 -7.07 3.30
CA MET A 78 -14.83 -8.13 2.29
C MET A 78 -14.25 -9.45 2.80
N GLY A 79 -13.45 -9.40 3.87
CA GLY A 79 -12.86 -10.60 4.49
C GLY A 79 -13.76 -11.31 5.50
N ARG A 80 -14.96 -10.78 5.76
CA ARG A 80 -16.00 -11.39 6.61
C ARG A 80 -17.00 -12.17 5.77
#